data_AF-A0A955JQB1-F1
#
_entry.id   AF-A0A955JQB1-F1
#
_cell.length_a   1.000
_cell.length_b   1.000
_cell.length_c   1.000
_cell.angle_alpha   90.00
_cell.angle_beta   90.00
_cell.angle_gamma   90.00
#
_symmetry.space_group_name_H-M   'P 1'
#
loop_
_entity.id
_entity.type
_entity.pdbx_description
1 polymer ?
#
loop_
_entity_poly.entity_id
_entity_poly.type
_entity_poly.pdbx_seq_one_letter_code
_entity_poly.pdbx_strand_id
1 'polypeptide(L)' 'MGKPKKRTTPRRTGARRSHLVVKLARAVNAKSPVKAYTTRRESGKKA' A
#
# COMPACT_ATOMS: atom_id res chain seq x y z
N MET A 1 24.00 -8.16 11.67
CA MET A 1 22.58 -7.76 11.63
C MET A 1 21.92 -8.13 12.96
N GLY A 2 21.39 -7.17 13.70
CA GLY A 2 20.75 -7.45 14.99
C GLY A 2 19.43 -8.20 14.80
N LYS A 3 19.25 -9.32 15.51
CA LYS A 3 17.97 -10.02 15.54
C LYS A 3 16.91 -9.12 16.20
N PRO A 4 15.70 -8.99 15.64
CA PRO A 4 14.65 -8.21 16.27
C PRO A 4 14.26 -8.82 17.62
N LYS A 5 14.18 -7.98 18.66
CA LYS A 5 13.81 -8.40 20.03
C LYS A 5 12.41 -9.01 20.11
N LYS A 6 11.49 -8.56 19.26
CA LYS A 6 10.08 -8.97 19.22
C LYS A 6 9.59 -9.08 17.78
N ARG A 7 8.60 -9.94 17.55
CA ARG A 7 7.89 -10.04 16.28
C ARG A 7 7.07 -8.77 16.03
N THR A 8 7.11 -8.27 14.80
CA THR A 8 6.28 -7.14 14.39
C THR A 8 4.81 -7.57 14.30
N THR A 9 3.89 -6.77 14.82
CA THR A 9 2.46 -7.07 14.76
C THR A 9 1.94 -7.05 13.31
N PRO A 10 0.87 -7.81 12.99
CA PRO A 10 0.28 -7.82 11.65
C PRO A 10 -0.09 -6.41 11.16
N ARG A 11 -0.69 -5.59 12.04
CA ARG A 11 -1.04 -4.19 11.75
C ARG A 11 0.17 -3.35 11.36
N ARG A 12 1.29 -3.45 12.10
CA ARG A 12 2.51 -2.68 11.82
C ARG A 12 3.19 -3.12 10.53
N THR A 13 3.12 -4.41 10.20
CA THR A 13 3.61 -4.93 8.91
C THR A 13 2.75 -4.44 7.75
N GLY A 14 1.43 -4.48 7.88
CA GLY A 14 0.50 -3.95 6.86
C GLY A 14 0.69 -2.46 6.62
N ALA A 15 0.79 -1.65 7.68
CA ALA A 15 1.03 -0.21 7.57
C ALA A 15 2.33 0.11 6.83
N ARG A 16 3.43 -0.61 7.13
CA ARG A 16 4.72 -0.45 6.46
C ARG A 16 4.67 -0.81 4.98
N ARG A 17 3.82 -1.78 4.61
CA ARG A 17 3.65 -2.28 3.23
C ARG A 17 2.52 -1.58 2.46
N SER A 18 1.88 -0.56 3.04
CA SER A 18 0.76 0.16 2.41
C SER A 18 1.10 0.75 1.03
N HIS A 19 2.32 1.25 0.85
CA HIS A 19 2.81 1.78 -0.43
C HIS A 19 2.84 0.75 -1.57
N LEU A 20 2.97 -0.55 -1.27
CA LEU A 20 2.96 -1.61 -2.29
C LEU A 20 1.58 -1.74 -2.93
N VAL A 21 0.52 -1.63 -2.12
CA VAL A 21 -0.88 -1.69 -2.59
C VAL A 21 -1.20 -0.49 -3.49
N VAL A 22 -0.70 0.69 -3.13
CA VAL A 22 -0.85 1.91 -3.95
C VAL A 22 -0.09 1.80 -5.27
N LYS A 23 1.17 1.34 -5.24
CA LYS A 23 1.96 1.13 -6.47
C LYS A 23 1.30 0.11 -7.40
N LEU A 24 0.79 -0.98 -6.85
CA LEU A 24 0.07 -1.99 -7.61
C LEU A 24 -1.19 -1.42 -8.25
N ALA A 25 -2.01 -0.68 -7.49
CA ALA A 25 -3.22 -0.07 -8.01
C ALA A 25 -2.92 0.90 -9.18
N ARG A 26 -1.87 1.73 -9.07
CA ARG A 26 -1.43 2.63 -10.15
C ARG A 26 -0.96 1.86 -11.38
N ALA A 27 -0.19 0.79 -11.20
CA ALA A 27 0.29 -0.03 -12.31
C ALA A 27 -0.86 -0.77 -13.04
N VAL A 28 -1.84 -1.29 -12.29
CA VAL A 28 -3.04 -1.93 -12.86
C VAL A 28 -3.88 -0.90 -13.61
N ASN A 29 -4.12 0.29 -13.02
CA ASN A 29 -4.88 1.35 -13.68
C ASN A 29 -4.22 1.89 -14.96
N ALA A 30 -2.90 1.76 -15.09
CA ALA A 30 -2.18 2.15 -16.29
C ALA A 30 -2.22 1.10 -17.42
N LYS A 31 -2.47 -0.17 -17.09
CA LYS A 31 -2.37 -1.30 -18.04
C LYS A 31 -3.69 -2.00 -18.32
N SER A 32 -4.63 -1.96 -17.39
CA SER A 32 -5.88 -2.71 -17.45
C SER A 32 -7.06 -1.77 -17.66
N PRO A 33 -8.10 -2.20 -18.42
CA PRO A 33 -9.38 -1.50 -18.45
C PRO A 33 -10.11 -1.55 -17.09
N VAL A 34 -9.68 -2.42 -16.17
CA VAL A 34 -10.28 -2.57 -14.84
C VAL A 34 -9.67 -1.57 -13.86
N LYS A 35 -10.51 -0.73 -13.24
CA LYS A 35 -10.09 0.22 -12.20
C LYS A 35 -9.87 -0.49 -10.87
N ALA A 36 -8.63 -0.47 -10.38
CA ALA A 36 -8.25 -0.88 -9.04
C ALA A 36 -8.41 0.28 -8.05
N TYR A 37 -9.16 0.03 -6.97
CA TYR A 37 -9.40 0.99 -5.89
C TYR A 37 -8.64 0.56 -4.62
N THR A 38 -7.93 1.50 -4.00
CA THR A 38 -7.32 1.29 -2.68
C THR A 38 -8.32 1.67 -1.58
N THR A 39 -8.25 1.00 -0.42
CA THR A 39 -9.16 1.25 0.72
C THR A 39 -9.01 2.64 1.36
N ARG A 40 -7.91 3.35 1.08
CA ARG A 40 -7.71 4.75 1.48
C ARG A 40 -7.93 5.63 0.24
N ARG A 41 -8.94 6.50 0.26
CA ARG A 41 -9.09 7.60 -0.70
C ARG A 41 -7.85 8.50 -0.58
N GLU A 42 -6.96 8.49 -1.59
CA GLU A 42 -5.90 9.49 -1.73
C GLU A 42 -6.42 10.83 -2.33
N SER A 43 -7.75 11.04 -2.36
CA SER A 43 -8.40 12.25 -2.91
C SER A 43 -8.16 13.53 -2.09
N GLY A 44 -7.19 13.54 -1.18
CA GLY A 44 -6.75 14.73 -0.46
C GLY A 44 -5.55 15.43 -1.09
N LYS A 45 -4.95 14.89 -2.16
CA LYS A 45 -3.98 15.66 -2.95
C LYS A 45 -4.77 16.66 -3.78
N LYS A 46 -4.84 17.92 -3.32
CA LYS A 46 -5.33 19.04 -4.12
C LYS A 46 -4.58 19.03 -5.46
N ALA A 47 -5.34 19.19 -6.54
CA ALA A 47 -4.81 19.48 -7.87
C ALA A 47 -3.85 20.67 -7.81
#